data_AF-A0A7M2A612-F1
#
_entry.id   AF-A0A7M2A612-F1
#
_cell.length_a   1.000
_cell.length_b   1.000
_cell.length_c   1.000
_cell.angle_alpha   90.00
_cell.angle_beta   90.00
_cell.angle_gamma   90.00
#
_symmetry.space_group_name_H-M   'P 1'
#
loop_
_entity.id
_entity.type
_entity.pdbx_description
1 polymer ?
#
loop_
_entity_poly.entity_id
_entity_poly.type
_entity_poly.pdbx_seq_one_letter_code
_entity_poly.pdbx_strand_id
1 'polypeptide(L)'
;MAICIKFKLYRMDDNKAVYAYGDCSENLEGLFELDLEKLISGEIPSDTDMREVVKVIKPCISDIDYQHKANRAFSKIYKHYKEARTYLLEGGYYA
;
A
#
# COMPACT_ATOMS: atom_id res chain seq x y z
N MET A 1 19.40 5.22 -9.46
CA MET A 1 18.39 4.20 -9.83
C MET A 1 17.05 4.88 -9.70
N ALA A 2 16.28 5.02 -10.79
CA ALA A 2 14.93 5.58 -10.68
C ALA A 2 14.00 4.52 -10.07
N ILE A 3 13.40 4.80 -8.92
CA ILE A 3 12.41 3.92 -8.29
C ILE A 3 11.06 4.34 -8.86
N CYS A 4 10.45 3.44 -9.63
CA CYS A 4 9.16 3.68 -10.27
C CYS A 4 8.14 2.67 -9.77
N ILE A 5 7.27 3.09 -8.85
CA ILE A 5 6.24 2.24 -8.25
C ILE A 5 4.88 2.80 -8.67
N LYS A 6 3.98 1.94 -9.14
CA LYS A 6 2.57 2.25 -9.31
C LYS A 6 1.73 1.42 -8.35
N PHE A 7 0.61 2.00 -7.93
CA PHE A 7 -0.38 1.28 -7.15
C PHE A 7 -1.79 1.71 -7.53
N LYS A 8 -2.75 0.80 -7.36
CA LYS A 8 -4.17 1.03 -7.61
C LYS A 8 -5.00 0.24 -6.60
N LEU A 9 -6.07 0.86 -6.11
CA LEU A 9 -7.07 0.19 -5.29
C LEU A 9 -7.71 -0.92 -6.15
N TYR A 10 -7.50 -2.15 -5.73
CA TYR A 10 -8.02 -3.32 -6.42
C TYR A 10 -9.46 -3.61 -5.97
N ARG A 11 -9.68 -3.64 -4.65
CA ARG A 11 -10.99 -3.78 -4.03
C ARG A 11 -10.98 -3.30 -2.59
N MET A 12 -12.17 -3.06 -2.05
CA MET A 12 -12.38 -2.90 -0.61
C MET A 12 -13.13 -4.11 -0.08
N ASP A 13 -12.69 -4.63 1.05
CA ASP A 13 -13.25 -5.78 1.75
C ASP A 13 -13.66 -5.30 3.15
N ASP A 14 -14.94 -4.98 3.32
CA ASP A 14 -15.50 -4.26 4.47
C ASP A 14 -14.72 -2.96 4.78
N ASN A 15 -13.78 -3.02 5.72
CA ASN A 15 -12.94 -1.91 6.17
C ASN A 15 -11.50 -1.95 5.64
N LYS A 16 -11.13 -3.02 4.94
CA LYS A 16 -9.78 -3.26 4.44
C LYS A 16 -9.69 -2.86 2.99
N ALA A 17 -8.69 -2.05 2.66
CA ALA A 17 -8.38 -1.74 1.28
C ALA A 17 -7.30 -2.69 0.76
N VAL A 18 -7.59 -3.36 -0.35
CA VAL A 18 -6.62 -4.18 -1.07
C VAL A 18 -6.11 -3.38 -2.26
N TYR A 19 -4.80 -3.20 -2.32
CA TYR A 19 -4.11 -2.49 -3.38
C TYR A 19 -3.29 -3.44 -4.23
N ALA A 20 -3.40 -3.28 -5.54
CA ALA A 20 -2.44 -3.83 -6.47
C ALA A 20 -1.27 -2.86 -6.61
N TYR A 21 -0.04 -3.38 -6.61
CA TYR A 21 1.16 -2.59 -6.73
C TYR A 21 2.23 -3.32 -7.55
N GLY A 22 3.14 -2.54 -8.09
CA GLY A 22 4.22 -3.07 -8.92
C GLY A 22 5.11 -1.95 -9.43
N ASP A 23 6.01 -2.32 -10.33
CA ASP A 23 6.80 -1.35 -11.07
C ASP A 23 5.92 -0.56 -12.05
N CYS A 24 6.47 0.50 -12.65
CA CYS A 24 5.73 1.26 -13.67
C CYS A 24 5.50 0.51 -14.99
N SER A 25 6.16 -0.65 -15.15
CA SER A 25 5.77 -1.64 -16.17
C SER A 25 4.37 -2.09 -15.82
N GLU A 26 3.43 -2.05 -16.77
CA GLU A 26 1.97 -2.09 -16.55
C GLU A 26 1.41 -3.30 -15.76
N ASN A 27 2.25 -4.22 -15.31
CA ASN A 27 1.93 -5.37 -14.50
C ASN A 27 2.00 -5.03 -12.99
N LEU A 28 0.85 -4.70 -12.40
CA LEU A 28 0.68 -4.65 -10.94
C LEU A 28 0.53 -6.07 -10.38
N GLU A 29 1.64 -6.80 -10.30
CA GLU A 29 1.63 -8.22 -9.93
C GLU A 29 1.44 -8.47 -8.43
N GLY A 30 1.83 -7.49 -7.60
CA GLY A 30 1.77 -7.56 -6.15
C GLY A 30 0.43 -7.09 -5.62
N LEU A 31 0.03 -7.65 -4.47
CA LEU A 31 -1.16 -7.27 -3.72
C LEU A 31 -0.80 -7.07 -2.25
N PHE A 32 -1.25 -5.98 -1.65
CA PHE A 32 -1.23 -5.81 -0.19
C PHE A 32 -2.59 -5.36 0.33
N GLU A 33 -2.92 -5.78 1.55
CA GLU A 33 -4.05 -5.26 2.32
C GLU A 33 -3.56 -4.26 3.37
N LEU A 34 -4.41 -3.29 3.67
CA LEU A 34 -4.23 -2.36 4.78
C LEU A 34 -5.59 -1.91 5.32
N ASP A 35 -5.62 -1.53 6.59
CA ASP A 35 -6.81 -1.04 7.29
C ASP A 35 -6.47 0.33 7.89
N LEU A 36 -6.74 1.41 7.14
CA LEU A 36 -6.41 2.77 7.57
C LEU A 36 -7.35 3.27 8.65
N GLU A 37 -8.56 2.72 8.71
CA GLU A 37 -9.51 3.08 9.74
C GLU A 37 -8.99 2.61 11.10
N LYS A 38 -8.55 1.36 11.22
CA LYS A 38 -7.92 0.84 12.44
C LYS A 38 -6.62 1.52 12.80
N LEU A 39 -5.84 1.93 11.79
CA LEU A 39 -4.60 2.66 12.01
C LEU A 39 -4.85 4.06 12.59
N ILE A 40 -5.92 4.74 12.17
CA ILE A 40 -6.24 6.09 12.63
C ILE A 40 -7.13 6.10 13.87
N SER A 41 -7.96 5.07 14.07
CA SER A 41 -8.73 4.89 15.31
C SER A 41 -7.83 4.56 16.51
N GLY A 42 -6.59 4.11 16.24
CA GLY A 42 -5.64 3.72 17.26
C GLY A 42 -5.81 2.27 17.73
N GLU A 43 -6.65 1.49 17.06
CA GLU A 43 -6.76 0.04 17.30
C GLU A 43 -5.46 -0.70 16.93
N ILE A 44 -4.75 -0.23 15.89
CA ILE A 44 -3.39 -0.67 15.57
C ILE A 44 -2.42 0.24 16.32
N PRO A 45 -1.67 -0.25 17.31
CA PRO A 45 -0.71 0.57 18.04
C PRO A 45 0.41 1.04 17.10
N SER A 46 0.92 2.26 17.31
CA SER A 46 1.97 2.85 16.48
C SER A 46 3.29 2.06 16.46
N ASP A 47 3.51 1.16 17.42
CA ASP A 47 4.67 0.28 17.53
C ASP A 47 4.51 -1.03 16.72
N THR A 48 3.33 -1.22 16.09
CA THR A 48 3.06 -2.41 15.26
C THR A 48 4.04 -2.49 14.10
N ASP A 49 4.57 -3.69 13.86
CA ASP A 49 5.46 -3.94 12.74
C ASP A 49 4.78 -3.58 11.41
N MET A 50 5.52 -2.91 10.53
CA MET A 50 4.99 -2.43 9.25
C MET A 50 4.49 -3.57 8.35
N ARG A 51 4.95 -4.81 8.54
CA ARG A 51 4.46 -5.99 7.81
C ARG A 51 3.04 -6.37 8.22
N GLU A 52 2.63 -6.06 9.44
CA GLU A 52 1.26 -6.27 9.92
C GLU A 52 0.35 -5.10 9.50
N VAL A 53 0.90 -3.88 9.40
CA VAL A 53 0.18 -2.70 8.89
C VAL A 53 -0.05 -2.78 7.37
N VAL A 54 0.99 -3.16 6.63
CA VAL A 54 1.00 -3.33 5.18
C VAL A 54 1.21 -4.80 4.88
N LYS A 55 0.13 -5.56 4.97
CA LYS A 55 0.17 -7.01 4.85
C LYS A 55 0.16 -7.41 3.39
N VAL A 56 1.32 -7.82 2.90
CA VAL A 56 1.48 -8.28 1.51
C VAL A 56 0.81 -9.65 1.35
N ILE A 57 -0.27 -9.68 0.57
CA ILE A 57 -1.00 -10.92 0.22
C ILE A 57 -0.26 -11.66 -0.89
N LYS A 58 0.27 -10.91 -1.85
CA LYS A 58 1.01 -11.45 -2.99
C LYS A 58 2.24 -10.56 -3.25
N PRO A 59 3.46 -11.09 -3.13
CA PRO A 59 4.66 -10.33 -3.46
C PRO A 59 4.80 -10.18 -4.99
N CYS A 60 5.49 -9.13 -5.43
CA CYS A 60 5.91 -9.01 -6.83
C CYS A 60 6.99 -10.06 -7.13
N ILE A 61 6.83 -10.81 -8.23
CA ILE A 61 7.71 -11.94 -8.60
C ILE A 61 9.17 -11.48 -8.82
N SER A 62 9.35 -10.25 -9.32
CA SER A 62 10.67 -9.71 -9.66
C SER A 62 11.44 -9.08 -8.49
N ASP A 63 10.90 -9.05 -7.27
CA ASP A 63 11.45 -8.18 -6.21
C ASP A 63 11.76 -8.92 -4.90
N ILE A 64 13.04 -8.94 -4.53
CA ILE A 64 13.50 -9.37 -3.19
C ILE A 64 12.99 -8.38 -2.11
N ASP A 65 12.67 -7.14 -2.51
CA ASP A 65 12.32 -6.01 -1.65
C ASP A 65 10.83 -5.60 -1.76
N TYR A 66 9.96 -6.58 -2.09
CA TYR A 66 8.52 -6.37 -2.31
C TYR A 66 7.82 -5.60 -1.18
N GLN A 67 8.27 -5.76 0.08
CA GLN A 67 7.71 -5.06 1.24
C GLN A 67 8.07 -3.57 1.22
N HIS A 68 9.30 -3.21 0.84
CA HIS A 68 9.70 -1.79 0.76
C HIS A 68 8.88 -1.04 -0.29
N LYS A 69 8.60 -1.67 -1.44
CA LYS A 69 7.71 -1.08 -2.46
C LYS A 69 6.29 -0.88 -1.94
N ALA A 70 5.74 -1.87 -1.24
CA ALA A 70 4.43 -1.76 -0.59
C ALA A 70 4.41 -0.62 0.45
N ASN A 71 5.44 -0.51 1.29
CA ASN A 71 5.57 0.54 2.29
C ASN A 71 5.66 1.96 1.68
N ARG A 72 6.31 2.10 0.52
CA ARG A 72 6.36 3.36 -0.24
C ARG A 72 4.98 3.74 -0.78
N ALA A 73 4.24 2.79 -1.34
CA ALA A 73 2.86 3.00 -1.79
C ALA A 73 1.97 3.38 -0.60
N PHE A 74 2.04 2.62 0.50
CA PHE A 74 1.35 2.91 1.76
C PHE A 74 1.58 4.34 2.24
N SER A 75 2.82 4.84 2.24
CA SER A 75 3.13 6.19 2.72
C SER A 75 2.36 7.29 1.97
N LYS A 76 2.13 7.10 0.66
CA LYS A 76 1.33 8.01 -0.17
C LYS A 76 -0.15 7.87 0.10
N ILE A 77 -0.65 6.64 0.20
CA ILE A 77 -2.06 6.34 0.49
C ILE A 77 -2.44 6.87 1.87
N TYR A 78 -1.63 6.58 2.89
CA TYR A 78 -1.85 7.01 4.27
C TYR A 78 -1.87 8.53 4.39
N LYS A 79 -0.92 9.22 3.73
CA LYS A 79 -0.91 10.69 3.70
C LYS A 79 -2.21 11.24 3.13
N HIS A 80 -2.63 10.74 1.96
CA HIS A 80 -3.89 11.15 1.32
C HIS A 80 -5.09 10.88 2.23
N TYR A 81 -5.18 9.69 2.82
CA TYR A 81 -6.28 9.33 3.70
C TYR A 81 -6.34 10.18 4.96
N LYS A 82 -5.19 10.58 5.51
CA LYS A 82 -5.14 11.49 6.66
C LYS A 82 -5.71 12.88 6.33
N GLU A 83 -5.51 13.35 5.10
CA GLU A 83 -5.97 14.68 4.65
C GLU A 83 -7.43 14.66 4.15
N ALA A 84 -7.80 13.66 3.35
CA ALA A 84 -9.09 13.61 2.65
C ALA A 84 -10.12 12.65 3.30
N ARG A 85 -9.70 11.78 4.24
CA ARG A 85 -10.52 10.70 4.83
C ARG A 85 -11.13 9.75 3.80
N THR A 86 -10.49 9.62 2.64
CA THR A 86 -10.89 8.72 1.54
C THR A 86 -9.69 7.91 1.06
N TYR A 87 -9.93 6.67 0.63
CA TYR A 87 -8.88 5.85 0.02
C TYR A 87 -8.45 6.42 -1.33
N LEU A 88 -7.12 6.52 -1.53
CA LEU A 88 -6.55 6.96 -2.79
C LEU A 88 -6.76 5.85 -3.83
N LEU A 89 -7.48 6.13 -4.92
CA LEU A 89 -7.83 5.10 -5.91
C LEU A 89 -6.63 4.61 -6.71
N GLU A 90 -5.71 5.50 -7.06
CA GLU A 90 -4.49 5.17 -7.78
C GLU A 90 -3.40 6.19 -7.50
N GLY A 91 -2.15 5.80 -7.73
CA GLY A 91 -1.03 6.68 -7.58
C GLY A 91 0.30 6.02 -7.93
N GLY A 92 1.37 6.76 -7.71
CA GLY A 92 2.70 6.25 -7.93
C GLY A 92 3.76 7.01 -7.16
N TYR A 93 4.94 6.40 -7.11
CA TYR A 93 6.15 6.99 -6.58
C TYR A 93 7.21 6.95 -7.69
N TYR A 94 7.73 8.13 -8.01
CA TYR A 94 8.75 8.36 -9.03
C TYR A 94 9.86 9.17 -8.37
N ALA A 95 11.04 8.57 -8.21
CA ALA A 95 12.23 9.22 -7.63
C ALA A 95 13.48 8.75 -8.35
#